data_AF-A0A2V7UJR5-F1
#
_entry.id   AF-A0A2V7UJR5-F1
#
_cell.length_a   1.000
_cell.length_b   1.000
_cell.length_c   1.000
_cell.angle_alpha   90.00
_cell.angle_beta   90.00
_cell.angle_gamma   90.00
#
_symmetry.space_group_name_H-M   'P 1'
#
loop_
_entity.id
_entity.type
_entity.pdbx_description
1 polymer ?
#
loop_
_entity_poly.entity_id
_entity_poly.type
_entity_poly.pdbx_seq_one_letter_code
_entity_poly.pdbx_strand_id
1 'polypeptide(L)'
;MKRGGKGDRTRESILRVAVDVASVEGLEGLSIGTLAGRLKMSKSGLFAHFGSKTDLQLAAVEAARAVFVDQAVRPALVAPRGLPRLWALSEAWLSYVERKVFRGG
;
A
#
# COMPACT_ATOMS: atom_id res chain seq x y z
N MET A 1 -2.45 22.82 -7.08
CA MET A 1 -2.49 21.41 -7.53
C MET A 1 -1.15 21.10 -8.19
N LYS A 2 -0.19 20.47 -7.50
CA LYS A 2 1.12 20.13 -8.11
C LYS A 2 0.87 19.06 -9.18
N ARG A 3 1.27 19.33 -10.43
CA ARG A 3 1.24 18.38 -11.54
C ARG A 3 2.06 17.14 -11.14
N GLY A 4 1.39 15.99 -10.98
CA GLY A 4 2.07 14.71 -10.75
C GLY A 4 3.05 14.45 -11.88
N GLY A 5 4.35 14.52 -11.57
CA GLY A 5 5.40 14.33 -12.55
C GLY A 5 5.46 12.88 -13.04
N LYS A 6 6.24 12.62 -14.09
CA LYS A 6 6.59 11.23 -14.47
C LYS A 6 7.18 10.47 -13.28
N GLY A 7 7.97 11.15 -12.44
CA GLY A 7 8.55 10.58 -11.21
C GLY A 7 7.51 10.13 -10.18
N ASP A 8 6.43 10.89 -9.98
CA ASP A 8 5.39 10.55 -9.01
C ASP A 8 4.60 9.31 -9.46
N ARG A 9 4.22 9.25 -10.74
CA ARG A 9 3.54 8.07 -11.31
C ARG A 9 4.39 6.80 -11.26
N THR A 10 5.69 6.94 -11.49
CA THR A 10 6.64 5.82 -11.32
C THR A 10 6.69 5.39 -9.86
N ARG A 11 6.81 6.33 -8.92
CA ARG A 11 6.87 6.04 -7.48
C ARG A 11 5.62 5.32 -6.98
N GLU A 12 4.43 5.76 -7.40
CA GLU A 12 3.16 5.09 -7.07
C GLU A 12 3.08 3.66 -7.64
N SER A 13 3.59 3.46 -8.85
CA SER A 13 3.61 2.12 -9.47
C SER A 13 4.58 1.18 -8.78
N ILE A 14 5.74 1.69 -8.31
CA ILE A 14 6.66 0.94 -7.46
C ILE A 14 5.98 0.56 -6.14
N LEU A 15 5.28 1.51 -5.51
CA LEU A 15 4.62 1.28 -4.22
C LEU A 15 3.52 0.23 -4.29
N ARG A 16 2.73 0.17 -5.37
CA ARG A 16 1.75 -0.90 -5.57
C ARG A 16 2.38 -2.29 -5.50
N VAL A 17 3.49 -2.48 -6.22
CA VAL A 17 4.22 -3.77 -6.19
C VAL A 17 4.90 -3.99 -4.85
N ALA A 18 5.41 -2.95 -4.20
CA ALA A 18 6.02 -3.06 -2.87
C ALA A 18 5.03 -3.57 -1.81
N VAL A 19 3.79 -3.05 -1.82
CA VAL A 19 2.72 -3.48 -0.92
C VAL A 19 2.34 -4.93 -1.18
N ASP A 20 2.20 -5.32 -2.44
CA ASP A 20 1.92 -6.71 -2.81
C ASP A 20 3.01 -7.67 -2.32
N VAL A 21 4.29 -7.33 -2.52
CA VAL A 21 5.42 -8.12 -2.04
C VAL A 21 5.40 -8.22 -0.51
N ALA A 22 5.26 -7.08 0.17
CA ALA A 22 5.23 -7.05 1.63
C ALA A 22 4.05 -7.82 2.23
N SER A 23 2.89 -7.84 1.56
CA SER A 23 1.72 -8.60 2.02
C SER A 23 1.98 -10.11 2.01
N VAL A 24 2.77 -10.61 1.07
CA VAL A 24 3.04 -12.05 0.92
C VAL A 24 4.29 -12.49 1.69
N GLU A 25 5.35 -11.69 1.62
CA GLU A 25 6.70 -12.05 2.11
C GLU A 25 7.06 -11.36 3.43
N GLY A 26 6.15 -10.52 3.96
CA GLY A 26 6.42 -9.65 5.09
C GLY A 26 7.31 -8.47 4.73
N LEU A 27 7.41 -7.50 5.65
CA LEU A 27 8.25 -6.32 5.44
C LEU A 27 9.73 -6.65 5.30
N GLU A 28 10.23 -7.70 5.97
CA GLU A 28 11.65 -8.06 5.87
C GLU A 28 12.06 -8.55 4.48
N GLY A 29 11.14 -9.18 3.74
CA GLY A 29 11.34 -9.55 2.34
C GLY A 29 11.40 -8.34 1.40
N LEU A 30 10.88 -7.18 1.83
CA LEU A 30 10.90 -5.94 1.06
C LEU A 30 12.24 -5.22 1.19
N SER A 31 13.01 -5.22 0.10
CA SER A 31 14.27 -4.47 -0.01
C SER A 31 14.39 -3.79 -1.37
N ILE A 32 15.30 -2.81 -1.48
CA ILE A 32 15.65 -2.15 -2.76
C ILE A 32 16.05 -3.20 -3.82
N GLY A 33 16.85 -4.20 -3.43
CA GLY A 33 17.32 -5.24 -4.35
C GLY A 33 16.19 -6.17 -4.82
N THR A 34 15.40 -6.68 -3.88
CA THR A 34 14.27 -7.57 -4.17
C THR A 34 13.28 -6.90 -5.13
N LEU A 35 12.95 -5.63 -4.87
CA LEU A 35 11.96 -4.89 -5.65
C LEU A 35 12.51 -4.46 -7.02
N ALA A 36 13.78 -4.06 -7.10
CA ALA A 36 14.45 -3.77 -8.36
C ALA A 36 14.42 -4.98 -9.32
N GLY A 37 14.70 -6.19 -8.81
CA GLY A 37 14.61 -7.43 -9.58
C GLY A 37 13.21 -7.70 -10.13
N ARG A 38 12.17 -7.54 -9.30
CA ARG A 38 10.76 -7.74 -9.72
C ARG A 38 10.28 -6.72 -10.75
N LEU A 39 10.69 -5.47 -10.59
CA LEU A 39 10.26 -4.36 -11.45
C LEU A 39 11.14 -4.18 -12.70
N LYS A 40 12.19 -5.00 -12.86
CA LYS A 40 13.21 -4.85 -13.92
C LYS A 40 13.81 -3.43 -13.95
N MET A 41 13.98 -2.84 -12.77
CA MET A 41 14.63 -1.54 -12.58
C MET A 41 16.06 -1.74 -12.07
N SER A 42 16.94 -0.79 -12.34
CA SER A 42 18.25 -0.80 -11.67
C SER A 42 18.09 -0.53 -10.18
N LYS A 43 18.99 -1.11 -9.36
CA LYS A 43 19.03 -0.86 -7.91
C LYS A 43 19.20 0.64 -7.62
N SER A 44 20.04 1.34 -8.39
CA SER A 44 20.25 2.80 -8.27
C SER A 44 19.03 3.61 -8.67
N GLY A 45 18.29 3.20 -9.70
CA GLY A 45 17.05 3.85 -10.11
C GLY A 45 15.96 3.73 -9.05
N LEU A 46 15.81 2.56 -8.42
CA LEU A 46 14.87 2.38 -7.31
C LEU A 46 15.34 3.13 -6.05
N PHE A 47 16.64 3.12 -5.76
CA PHE A 47 17.24 3.89 -4.66
C PHE A 47 16.96 5.39 -4.79
N ALA A 48 16.99 5.97 -6.00
CA ALA A 48 16.68 7.38 -6.21
C ALA A 48 15.24 7.79 -5.81
N HIS A 49 14.30 6.84 -5.72
CA HIS A 49 12.92 7.10 -5.30
C HIS A 49 12.68 6.98 -3.79
N PHE A 50 13.51 6.22 -3.07
CA PHE A 50 13.25 5.84 -1.68
C PHE A 50 14.42 6.09 -0.73
N GLY A 51 15.67 6.13 -1.19
CA GLY A 51 16.85 6.44 -0.36
C GLY A 51 17.32 5.28 0.54
N SER A 52 16.43 4.55 1.19
CA SER A 52 16.82 3.42 2.06
C SER A 52 15.81 2.27 2.05
N LYS A 53 16.20 1.11 2.62
CA LYS A 53 15.28 -0.02 2.85
C LYS A 53 14.13 0.43 3.76
N THR A 54 14.45 1.09 4.87
CA THR A 54 13.45 1.55 5.84
C THR A 54 12.49 2.57 5.22
N ASP A 55 12.99 3.53 4.44
CA ASP A 55 12.13 4.51 3.77
C ASP A 55 11.21 3.86 2.72
N LEU A 56 11.69 2.84 2.00
CA LEU A 56 10.85 2.04 1.12
C LEU A 56 9.75 1.31 1.92
N GLN A 57 10.10 0.68 3.03
CA GLN A 57 9.15 -0.04 3.89
C GLN A 57 8.10 0.91 4.49
N LEU A 58 8.53 2.05 5.02
CA LEU A 58 7.62 3.09 5.54
C LEU A 58 6.68 3.61 4.46
N ALA A 59 7.20 3.87 3.26
CA ALA A 59 6.38 4.32 2.14
C ALA A 59 5.38 3.23 1.69
N ALA A 60 5.77 1.96 1.73
CA ALA A 60 4.87 0.84 1.45
C ALA A 60 3.78 0.72 2.53
N VAL A 61 4.11 0.86 3.81
CA VAL A 61 3.13 0.86 4.90
C VAL A 61 2.14 2.02 4.76
N GLU A 62 2.60 3.23 4.43
CA GLU A 62 1.69 4.36 4.22
C GLU A 62 0.78 4.13 3.00
N ALA A 63 1.30 3.56 1.92
CA ALA A 63 0.50 3.20 0.76
C ALA A 63 -0.57 2.13 1.11
N ALA A 64 -0.19 1.10 1.86
CA ALA A 64 -1.11 0.06 2.32
C ALA A 64 -2.18 0.64 3.25
N ARG A 65 -1.79 1.53 4.17
CA ARG A 65 -2.69 2.26 5.07
C ARG A 65 -3.70 3.10 4.30
N ALA A 66 -3.28 3.82 3.26
CA ALA A 66 -4.17 4.63 2.44
C ALA A 66 -5.25 3.75 1.77
N VAL A 67 -4.85 2.60 1.23
CA VAL A 67 -5.78 1.62 0.65
C VAL A 67 -6.74 1.07 1.70
N PHE A 68 -6.25 0.67 2.88
CA PHE A 68 -7.12 0.20 3.97
C PHE A 68 -8.13 1.26 4.40
N VAL A 69 -7.70 2.52 4.55
CA VAL A 69 -8.59 3.63 4.88
C VAL A 69 -9.67 3.80 3.81
N ASP A 70 -9.30 3.77 2.54
CA ASP A 70 -10.25 3.95 1.44
C ASP A 70 -11.22 2.77 1.30
N GLN A 71 -10.77 1.55 1.59
CA GLN A 71 -11.55 0.31 1.38
C GLN A 71 -12.37 -0.16 2.59
N ALA A 72 -11.93 0.16 3.81
CA ALA A 72 -12.59 -0.29 5.04
C ALA A 72 -13.13 0.88 5.88
N VAL A 73 -12.34 1.94 6.07
CA VAL A 73 -12.71 3.04 6.99
C VAL A 73 -13.69 4.01 6.35
N ARG A 74 -13.39 4.56 5.17
CA ARG A 74 -14.24 5.56 4.51
C ARG A 74 -15.66 5.06 4.23
N PRO A 75 -15.89 3.82 3.77
CA PRO A 75 -17.26 3.32 3.58
C PRO A 75 -18.07 3.34 4.87
N ALA A 76 -17.48 2.96 6.00
CA ALA A 76 -18.15 2.95 7.30
C ALA A 76 -18.56 4.36 7.78
N LEU A 77 -17.83 5.41 7.37
CA LEU A 77 -18.15 6.78 7.78
C LEU A 77 -19.47 7.30 7.20
N VAL A 78 -20.01 6.67 6.15
CA VAL A 78 -21.33 6.98 5.60
C VAL A 78 -22.44 6.64 6.59
N ALA A 79 -22.25 5.63 7.43
CA ALA A 79 -23.24 5.23 8.44
C ALA A 79 -23.33 6.25 9.60
N PRO A 80 -24.51 6.38 10.24
CA PRO A 80 -24.69 7.21 11.42
C PRO A 80 -23.71 6.88 12.55
N ARG A 81 -23.36 7.88 13.37
CA ARG A 81 -22.46 7.70 14.52
C ARG A 81 -23.02 6.67 15.51
N GLY A 82 -22.12 6.00 16.23
CA GLY A 82 -22.47 4.98 17.23
C GLY A 82 -22.40 3.57 16.65
N LEU A 83 -23.27 2.69 17.16
CA LEU A 83 -23.27 1.26 16.81
C LEU A 83 -23.37 0.96 15.31
N PRO A 84 -24.21 1.66 14.49
CA PRO A 84 -24.31 1.37 13.06
C PRO A 84 -22.97 1.51 12.31
N ARG A 85 -22.17 2.52 12.66
CA ARG A 85 -20.85 2.73 12.05
C ARG A 85 -19.82 1.70 12.47
N LEU A 86 -19.86 1.25 13.73
CA LEU A 86 -18.97 0.19 14.20
C LEU A 86 -19.27 -1.11 13.43
N TRP A 87 -20.55 -1.43 13.27
CA TRP A 87 -20.98 -2.59 12.50
C TRP A 87 -20.56 -2.48 11.03
N ALA A 88 -20.80 -1.33 10.39
CA ALA A 88 -20.39 -1.09 9.01
C ALA A 88 -18.86 -1.17 8.83
N LEU A 89 -18.07 -0.75 9.82
CA LEU A 89 -16.61 -0.90 9.79
C LEU A 89 -16.20 -2.38 9.86
N SER A 90 -16.84 -3.17 10.73
CA SER A 90 -16.61 -4.61 10.81
C SER A 90 -16.94 -5.31 9.49
N GLU A 91 -18.09 -5.01 8.89
CA GLU A 91 -18.47 -5.56 7.58
C GLU A 91 -17.50 -5.15 6.47
N ALA A 92 -17.13 -3.87 6.42
CA ALA A 92 -16.20 -3.35 5.41
C ALA A 92 -14.80 -3.96 5.56
N TRP A 93 -14.33 -4.18 6.79
CA TRP A 93 -13.07 -4.87 7.05
C TRP A 93 -13.15 -6.32 6.57
N LEU A 94 -14.16 -7.09 7.00
CA LEU A 94 -14.30 -8.50 6.60
C LEU A 94 -14.33 -8.62 5.08
N SER A 95 -15.10 -7.76 4.41
CA SER A 95 -15.16 -7.75 2.95
C SER A 95 -13.83 -7.34 2.32
N TYR A 96 -13.06 -6.41 2.91
CA TYR A 96 -11.70 -6.07 2.46
C TYR A 96 -10.77 -7.30 2.49
N VAL A 97 -10.82 -8.11 3.55
CA VAL A 97 -10.02 -9.34 3.68
C VAL A 97 -10.49 -10.42 2.71
N GLU A 98 -11.82 -10.64 2.60
CA GLU A 98 -12.40 -11.62 1.68
C GLU A 98 -12.05 -11.34 0.21
N ARG A 99 -12.06 -10.07 -0.18
CA ARG A 99 -11.70 -9.64 -1.54
C ARG A 99 -10.20 -9.78 -1.84
N LYS A 100 -9.36 -10.08 -0.84
CA LYS A 100 -7.90 -10.17 -0.97
C LYS A 100 -7.32 -8.96 -1.70
N VAL A 101 -7.62 -7.77 -1.16
CA VAL A 101 -7.21 -6.48 -1.76
C VAL A 101 -5.70 -6.43 -2.00
N PHE A 102 -4.91 -7.07 -1.13
CA PHE A 102 -3.51 -7.38 -1.40
C PHE A 102 -3.33 -8.87 -1.64
N ARG A 103 -2.26 -9.22 -2.37
CA ARG A 103 -1.95 -10.61 -2.72
C ARG A 103 -1.82 -11.54 -1.51
N GLY A 104 -1.33 -11.04 -0.39
CA GLY A 104 -1.18 -11.79 0.86
C GLY A 104 -2.42 -11.85 1.76
N GLY A 105 -3.48 -11.10 1.42
CA GLY A 105 -4.61 -10.85 2.32
C GLY A 105 -4.47 -9.55 3.11
#